data_AF-A0AA42L9Z1-F1
#
_entry.id   AF-A0AA42L9Z1-F1
#
_cell.length_a   1.000
_cell.length_b   1.000
_cell.length_c   1.000
_cell.angle_alpha   90.00
_cell.angle_beta   90.00
_cell.angle_gamma   90.00
#
_symmetry.space_group_name_H-M   'P 1'
#
loop_
_entity.id
_entity.type
_entity.pdbx_description
1 polymer ?
#
loop_
_entity_poly.entity_id
_entity_poly.type
_entity_poly.pdbx_seq_one_letter_code
_entity_poly.pdbx_strand_id
1 'polypeptide(L)'
;MLKRTLACTLLVMTGHAYSADIQVNTLADEENYTGCSLRNAVEFLNKRSQKEYENGYQGCGDKDSSSVIILQRDQTYQLKSALNIKAEMIIRTANSDAFNDNKRGLNNATIKMVGNDRLFVIDDNNVEKALLRVALLELNLQGTSKKLNDGGLILNRENLAIQYSRLTGGAANRGGAIYNVGVSSDKNTAGYVTVTNSLLQNNKADQGAIIYSEIPMYLITNSVMRDNEGVSGTEGALLYVLNGFNNDTIAGALTDRSAGIRSSTIFHNKGGYVANIREGMILNNNTIIKNAAGLYLQSLNRKVTTEETVNGEKVEKVTEYPSAYVSNSILVANGNSNCGSMTTDTTIVQSNLTTSDCDRNAEKRLPNFIWNANDPEQALIAGGSNDEGICAAPPAKGLLCPYSIPKDQMLGFFKPRLLTSYKQLSDSIIVNKGRIYSDGTTFSLASCEGADQRGKLRTGLNELCDLGSIELTVDRSNVAVAGMDIRFKEIAKFSIADNLLDGELLDPASCEQLLGKRSDGQAWQSGCLDIVQNQTPSKGKLTLDQDGNVTYVPYSDWHGADMFKMRIMTTITRFNNVTNYYIEIPTNIVQDPPDTFKSKTVNVSGGSLGVGAIFILLGLVRLRRFKS
;
A
#
# COMPACT_ATOMS: atom_id res chain seq x y z
N MET A 1 14.74 20.41 -40.67
CA MET A 1 15.91 21.30 -40.50
C MET A 1 15.90 21.71 -39.03
N LEU A 2 16.91 21.53 -38.18
CA LEU A 2 18.35 21.61 -38.38
C LEU A 2 19.05 20.91 -37.18
N LYS A 3 20.03 20.05 -37.48
CA LYS A 3 21.38 19.84 -36.86
C LYS A 3 21.48 19.78 -35.32
N ARG A 4 21.82 18.63 -34.71
CA ARG A 4 23.19 18.08 -34.51
C ARG A 4 24.25 19.17 -34.25
N THR A 5 24.62 19.34 -32.98
CA THR A 5 25.91 19.92 -32.59
C THR A 5 26.42 19.20 -31.34
N LEU A 6 27.54 18.48 -31.54
CA LEU A 6 28.45 17.99 -30.50
C LEU A 6 29.58 19.02 -30.41
N ALA A 7 29.89 19.50 -29.19
CA ALA A 7 31.25 19.54 -28.62
C ALA A 7 31.42 20.59 -27.51
N CYS A 8 31.84 20.09 -26.34
CA CYS A 8 32.81 20.68 -25.41
C CYS A 8 32.63 22.11 -24.91
N THR A 9 32.05 22.27 -23.71
CA THR A 9 32.64 23.05 -22.59
C THR A 9 31.77 22.95 -21.33
N LEU A 10 32.23 22.23 -20.30
CA LEU A 10 32.27 22.66 -18.89
C LEU A 10 32.89 21.52 -18.06
N LEU A 11 34.22 21.54 -17.97
CA LEU A 11 35.01 20.80 -16.99
C LEU A 11 35.29 21.75 -15.83
N VAL A 12 34.31 21.96 -14.95
CA VAL A 12 34.46 22.21 -13.50
C VAL A 12 33.09 21.91 -12.87
N MET A 13 32.76 20.62 -12.75
CA MET A 13 31.77 20.20 -11.76
C MET A 13 32.58 19.86 -10.52
N THR A 14 32.29 20.58 -9.44
CA THR A 14 32.73 20.26 -8.09
C THR A 14 32.55 18.76 -7.85
N GLY A 15 33.65 18.08 -7.56
CA GLY A 15 33.63 16.68 -7.14
C GLY A 15 32.89 16.57 -5.81
N HIS A 16 31.57 16.49 -5.86
CA HIS A 16 30.84 15.79 -4.83
C HIS A 16 31.31 14.35 -4.98
N ALA A 17 32.15 13.90 -4.04
CA ALA A 17 32.44 12.49 -3.92
C ALA A 17 31.10 11.78 -3.69
N TYR A 18 30.55 11.20 -4.75
CA TYR A 18 29.40 10.32 -4.62
C TYR A 18 29.92 9.06 -3.94
N SER A 19 29.63 8.92 -2.65
CA SER A 19 29.81 7.68 -1.91
C SER A 19 29.10 6.56 -2.64
N ALA A 20 29.83 5.51 -3.03
CA ALA A 20 29.26 4.38 -3.74
C ALA A 20 28.37 3.53 -2.81
N ASP A 21 27.22 3.09 -3.31
CA ASP A 21 26.38 2.11 -2.63
C ASP A 21 27.04 0.72 -2.65
N ILE A 22 26.84 -0.07 -1.59
CA ILE A 22 27.45 -1.40 -1.43
C ILE A 22 26.62 -2.43 -2.18
N GLN A 23 27.19 -3.02 -3.23
CA GLN A 23 26.53 -4.03 -4.07
C GLN A 23 26.81 -5.44 -3.55
N VAL A 24 25.76 -6.18 -3.19
CA VAL A 24 25.89 -7.61 -2.83
C VAL A 24 25.97 -8.45 -4.10
N ASN A 25 27.02 -9.27 -4.22
CA ASN A 25 27.34 -10.03 -5.44
C ASN A 25 27.24 -11.57 -5.28
N THR A 26 26.80 -12.06 -4.12
CA THR A 26 26.47 -13.47 -3.90
C THR A 26 25.10 -13.63 -3.23
N LEU A 27 24.44 -14.73 -3.53
CA LEU A 27 23.16 -15.13 -2.93
C LEU A 27 23.33 -16.03 -1.70
N ALA A 28 24.51 -16.61 -1.52
CA ALA A 28 24.80 -17.57 -0.47
C ALA A 28 25.37 -16.89 0.79
N ASP A 29 25.09 -17.50 1.94
CA ASP A 29 25.69 -17.13 3.22
C ASP A 29 26.89 -18.04 3.51
N GLU A 30 28.06 -17.59 3.06
CA GLU A 30 29.33 -18.30 3.18
C GLU A 30 30.32 -17.49 4.03
N GLU A 31 30.78 -18.08 5.13
CA GLU A 31 31.67 -17.41 6.11
C GLU A 31 33.01 -16.98 5.51
N ASN A 32 33.50 -17.69 4.49
CA ASN A 32 34.81 -17.44 3.86
C ASN A 32 34.70 -16.85 2.45
N TYR A 33 33.56 -16.28 2.10
CA TYR A 33 33.40 -15.67 0.77
C TYR A 33 34.19 -14.37 0.67
N THR A 34 35.08 -14.30 -0.31
CA THR A 34 36.01 -13.17 -0.51
C THR A 34 35.41 -12.00 -1.30
N GLY A 35 34.15 -12.12 -1.72
CA GLY A 35 33.38 -11.05 -2.34
C GLY A 35 32.32 -10.48 -1.39
N CYS A 36 31.55 -9.50 -1.88
CA CYS A 36 30.57 -8.84 -1.05
C CYS A 36 29.29 -9.67 -0.88
N SER A 37 29.19 -10.42 0.21
CA SER A 37 27.93 -11.03 0.68
C SER A 37 27.12 -10.04 1.50
N LEU A 38 25.83 -10.34 1.71
CA LEU A 38 24.98 -9.51 2.59
C LEU A 38 25.54 -9.47 4.02
N ARG A 39 26.07 -10.60 4.52
CA ARG A 39 26.71 -10.66 5.85
C ARG A 39 27.95 -9.78 5.92
N ASN A 40 28.82 -9.86 4.91
CA ASN A 40 30.03 -9.05 4.84
C ASN A 40 29.70 -7.56 4.74
N ALA A 41 28.65 -7.20 4.00
CA ALA A 41 28.20 -5.82 3.86
C ALA A 41 27.70 -5.23 5.20
N VAL A 42 26.92 -6.01 5.96
CA VAL A 42 26.47 -5.60 7.30
C VAL A 42 27.65 -5.52 8.28
N GLU A 43 28.55 -6.50 8.27
CA GLU A 43 29.73 -6.49 9.13
C GLU A 43 30.65 -5.30 8.83
N PHE A 44 30.85 -5.00 7.55
CA PHE A 44 31.57 -3.83 7.09
C PHE A 44 30.99 -2.55 7.69
N LEU A 45 29.69 -2.29 7.50
CA LEU A 45 29.05 -1.07 8.00
C LEU A 45 29.08 -0.96 9.52
N ASN A 46 28.92 -2.08 10.24
CA ASN A 46 29.05 -2.10 11.70
C ASN A 46 30.45 -1.69 12.19
N LYS A 47 31.49 -1.94 11.41
CA LYS A 47 32.90 -1.75 11.79
C LYS A 47 33.61 -0.67 10.99
N ARG A 48 32.92 0.03 10.07
CA ARG A 48 33.50 0.99 9.11
C ARG A 48 34.35 2.08 9.75
N SER A 49 34.07 2.47 11.00
CA SER A 49 34.85 3.47 11.74
C SER A 49 36.21 2.97 12.23
N GLN A 50 36.45 1.66 12.21
CA GLN A 50 37.70 1.05 12.64
C GLN A 50 38.74 1.10 11.52
N LYS A 51 40.00 1.35 11.89
CA LYS A 51 41.12 1.54 10.95
C LYS A 51 41.28 0.37 9.97
N GLU A 52 41.02 -0.85 10.43
CA GLU A 52 41.14 -2.10 9.65
C GLU A 52 40.12 -2.20 8.52
N TYR A 53 39.02 -1.43 8.58
CA TYR A 53 37.92 -1.46 7.60
C TYR A 53 37.97 -0.26 6.65
N GLU A 54 38.96 0.63 6.77
CA GLU A 54 39.01 1.84 5.93
C GLU A 54 39.06 1.53 4.42
N ASN A 55 39.67 0.42 4.05
CA ASN A 55 39.80 -0.01 2.65
C ASN A 55 38.77 -1.08 2.25
N GLY A 56 37.68 -1.22 3.02
CA GLY A 56 36.63 -2.21 2.79
C GLY A 56 36.80 -3.50 3.58
N TYR A 57 35.84 -4.40 3.42
CA TYR A 57 35.87 -5.72 4.05
C TYR A 57 35.31 -6.80 3.12
N GLN A 58 36.11 -7.82 2.84
CA GLN A 58 35.75 -8.94 1.96
C GLN A 58 35.09 -8.48 0.65
N GLY A 59 35.67 -7.46 -0.01
CA GLY A 59 35.13 -6.91 -1.26
C GLY A 59 33.89 -6.01 -1.12
N CYS A 60 33.44 -5.71 0.10
CA CYS A 60 32.40 -4.72 0.38
C CYS A 60 32.99 -3.35 0.73
N GLY A 61 32.64 -2.33 -0.05
CA GLY A 61 32.79 -0.92 0.27
C GLY A 61 34.20 -0.46 0.65
N ASP A 62 34.27 0.73 1.23
CA ASP A 62 35.42 1.41 1.83
C ASP A 62 34.90 2.52 2.76
N LYS A 63 35.79 3.23 3.49
CA LYS A 63 35.39 4.30 4.43
C LYS A 63 34.50 5.38 3.81
N ASP A 64 34.60 5.58 2.49
CA ASP A 64 33.89 6.63 1.75
C ASP A 64 32.58 6.12 1.15
N SER A 65 32.27 4.82 1.28
CA SER A 65 31.04 4.18 0.80
C SER A 65 29.81 4.62 1.59
N SER A 66 28.65 4.63 0.93
CA SER A 66 27.39 5.01 1.57
C SER A 66 26.95 3.94 2.58
N SER A 67 26.01 4.27 3.48
CA SER A 67 25.40 3.28 4.37
C SER A 67 24.24 2.51 3.70
N VAL A 68 24.30 2.31 2.39
CA VAL A 68 23.23 1.68 1.60
C VAL A 68 23.73 0.37 1.00
N ILE A 69 23.06 -0.73 1.32
CA ILE A 69 23.27 -2.07 0.77
C ILE A 69 22.21 -2.33 -0.30
N ILE A 70 22.67 -2.71 -1.50
CA ILE A 70 21.83 -2.99 -2.67
C ILE A 70 21.76 -4.48 -2.96
N LEU A 71 20.52 -4.97 -3.06
CA LEU A 71 20.18 -6.33 -3.44
C LEU A 71 19.56 -6.35 -4.84
N GLN A 72 19.92 -7.33 -5.66
CA GLN A 72 19.39 -7.47 -7.01
C GLN A 72 17.91 -7.88 -6.99
N ARG A 73 17.14 -7.32 -7.93
CA ARG A 73 15.70 -7.57 -8.08
C ARG A 73 15.42 -9.06 -8.28
N ASP A 74 14.34 -9.53 -7.67
CA ASP A 74 13.83 -10.90 -7.79
C ASP A 74 14.83 -12.01 -7.42
N GLN A 75 15.93 -11.66 -6.72
CA GLN A 75 16.90 -12.63 -6.23
C GLN A 75 16.61 -13.05 -4.79
N THR A 76 17.05 -14.25 -4.42
CA THR A 76 16.91 -14.77 -3.04
C THR A 76 18.28 -14.89 -2.37
N TYR A 77 18.51 -14.06 -1.36
CA TYR A 77 19.67 -14.05 -0.48
C TYR A 77 19.39 -14.94 0.73
N GLN A 78 20.16 -16.00 0.88
CA GLN A 78 20.02 -16.94 1.98
C GLN A 78 20.78 -16.45 3.21
N LEU A 79 20.30 -16.80 4.41
CA LEU A 79 20.98 -16.59 5.69
C LEU A 79 20.94 -17.86 6.53
N LYS A 80 22.07 -18.26 7.11
CA LYS A 80 22.19 -19.42 8.01
C LYS A 80 22.04 -19.03 9.49
N SER A 81 22.28 -17.77 9.81
CA SER A 81 22.15 -17.19 11.15
C SER A 81 21.79 -15.71 11.06
N ALA A 82 21.37 -15.11 12.17
CA ALA A 82 20.99 -13.70 12.18
C ALA A 82 22.12 -12.77 11.71
N LEU A 83 21.71 -11.66 11.10
CA LEU A 83 22.54 -10.49 10.86
C LEU A 83 22.38 -9.52 12.04
N ASN A 84 23.49 -9.23 12.72
CA ASN A 84 23.50 -8.24 13.80
C ASN A 84 23.77 -6.87 13.19
N ILE A 85 22.84 -5.93 13.34
CA ILE A 85 22.95 -4.55 12.86
C ILE A 85 23.24 -3.66 14.06
N LYS A 86 24.41 -3.01 14.03
CA LYS A 86 24.97 -2.17 15.10
C LYS A 86 25.36 -0.76 14.62
N ALA A 87 25.00 -0.41 13.38
CA ALA A 87 25.20 0.90 12.80
C ALA A 87 24.01 1.27 11.90
N GLU A 88 23.84 2.56 11.63
CA GLU A 88 22.82 3.04 10.71
C GLU A 88 23.04 2.50 9.29
N MET A 89 21.97 1.96 8.68
CA MET A 89 22.03 1.44 7.32
C MET A 89 20.66 1.34 6.64
N ILE A 90 20.69 1.35 5.31
CA ILE A 90 19.55 1.07 4.45
C ILE A 90 19.85 -0.23 3.69
N ILE A 91 18.97 -1.22 3.77
CA ILE A 91 19.01 -2.41 2.91
C ILE A 91 17.84 -2.29 1.94
N ARG A 92 18.13 -2.25 0.64
CA ARG A 92 17.10 -2.06 -0.37
C ARG A 92 17.34 -2.90 -1.62
N THR A 93 16.25 -3.19 -2.31
CA THR A 93 16.31 -3.74 -3.66
C THR A 93 16.78 -2.69 -4.66
N ALA A 94 17.49 -3.13 -5.69
CA ALA A 94 17.97 -2.31 -6.79
C ALA A 94 16.79 -1.64 -7.52
N ASN A 95 17.02 -0.39 -7.94
CA ASN A 95 16.08 0.37 -8.75
C ASN A 95 15.84 -0.36 -10.09
N SER A 96 14.69 -0.11 -10.71
CA SER A 96 14.40 -0.59 -12.06
C SER A 96 15.19 0.21 -13.10
N ASP A 97 15.74 -0.47 -14.10
CA ASP A 97 16.36 0.16 -15.28
C ASP A 97 15.32 0.49 -16.38
N ALA A 98 14.06 0.08 -16.19
CA ALA A 98 12.99 0.32 -17.13
C ALA A 98 12.50 1.78 -17.07
N PHE A 99 12.29 2.38 -18.24
CA PHE A 99 11.78 3.75 -18.35
C PHE A 99 10.41 3.90 -17.67
N ASN A 100 10.30 4.83 -16.71
CA ASN A 100 9.08 5.13 -15.95
C ASN A 100 8.48 3.94 -15.15
N ASP A 101 9.30 2.98 -14.71
CA ASP A 101 8.82 1.93 -13.80
C ASP A 101 8.68 2.45 -12.36
N ASN A 102 7.47 2.91 -12.03
CA ASN A 102 7.10 3.38 -10.69
C ASN A 102 6.49 2.27 -9.82
N LYS A 103 6.55 1.00 -10.25
CA LYS A 103 5.91 -0.12 -9.55
C LYS A 103 6.76 -0.57 -8.37
N ARG A 104 6.39 -0.11 -7.17
CA ARG A 104 7.09 -0.46 -5.93
C ARG A 104 6.59 -1.76 -5.33
N GLY A 105 7.48 -2.52 -4.71
CA GLY A 105 7.12 -3.70 -3.94
C GLY A 105 6.86 -4.98 -4.77
N LEU A 106 6.90 -4.89 -6.11
CA LEU A 106 6.61 -6.04 -6.98
C LEU A 106 7.82 -6.95 -7.23
N ASN A 107 9.01 -6.35 -7.39
CA ASN A 107 10.22 -7.07 -7.82
C ASN A 107 11.26 -7.14 -6.69
N ASN A 108 10.77 -7.36 -5.47
CA ASN A 108 11.56 -7.31 -4.25
C ASN A 108 12.62 -8.42 -4.23
N ALA A 109 13.85 -8.07 -3.83
CA ALA A 109 14.81 -9.04 -3.36
C ALA A 109 14.26 -9.77 -2.13
N THR A 110 14.51 -11.07 -2.03
CA THR A 110 14.10 -11.92 -0.92
C THR A 110 15.29 -12.19 -0.01
N ILE A 111 15.14 -11.94 1.29
CA ILE A 111 16.10 -12.36 2.32
C ILE A 111 15.44 -13.50 3.08
N LYS A 112 16.03 -14.70 2.96
CA LYS A 112 15.44 -15.95 3.44
C LYS A 112 16.33 -16.61 4.47
N MET A 113 15.75 -16.91 5.64
CA MET A 113 16.40 -17.77 6.60
C MET A 113 16.36 -19.23 6.14
N VAL A 114 17.52 -19.84 5.97
CA VAL A 114 17.70 -21.27 5.76
C VAL A 114 18.18 -21.99 7.02
N GLY A 115 18.66 -21.24 8.01
CA GLY A 115 19.00 -21.75 9.35
C GLY A 115 17.81 -21.80 10.32
N ASN A 116 18.13 -21.90 11.61
CA ASN A 116 17.18 -21.98 12.73
C ASN A 116 17.19 -20.70 13.58
N ASP A 117 17.30 -19.54 12.95
CA ASP A 117 17.41 -18.24 13.62
C ASP A 117 16.48 -17.20 12.95
N ARG A 118 16.46 -15.98 13.47
CA ARG A 118 15.80 -14.82 12.87
C ARG A 118 16.69 -14.19 11.79
N LEU A 119 16.12 -13.32 10.96
CA LEU A 119 16.88 -12.61 9.94
C LEU A 119 17.78 -11.52 10.54
N PHE A 120 17.22 -10.71 11.44
CA PHE A 120 17.90 -9.52 11.96
C PHE A 120 17.82 -9.39 13.49
N VAL A 121 18.94 -9.01 14.08
CA VAL A 121 19.04 -8.42 15.43
C VAL A 121 19.49 -6.99 15.24
N ILE A 122 18.61 -6.03 15.53
CA ILE A 122 18.87 -4.60 15.39
C ILE A 122 18.97 -4.02 16.80
N ASP A 123 20.20 -3.95 17.30
CA ASP A 123 20.51 -3.56 18.68
C ASP A 123 22.01 -3.18 18.77
N ASP A 124 22.31 -1.91 19.05
CA ASP A 124 23.67 -1.45 19.29
C ASP A 124 24.19 -1.78 20.70
N ASN A 125 23.33 -2.37 21.54
CA ASN A 125 23.47 -2.72 22.95
C ASN A 125 23.62 -1.48 23.86
N ASN A 126 23.09 -0.33 23.43
CA ASN A 126 23.12 0.92 24.15
C ASN A 126 21.72 1.53 24.27
N VAL A 127 21.28 1.72 25.51
CA VAL A 127 19.95 2.28 25.80
C VAL A 127 19.98 3.79 26.04
N GLU A 128 21.15 4.40 26.14
CA GLU A 128 21.32 5.83 26.44
C GLU A 128 21.60 6.67 25.18
N LYS A 129 22.09 6.04 24.10
CA LYS A 129 22.36 6.70 22.81
C LYS A 129 21.09 6.89 22.01
N ALA A 130 21.15 7.85 21.07
CA ALA A 130 20.13 8.00 20.05
C ALA A 130 20.00 6.70 19.23
N LEU A 131 18.76 6.31 18.95
CA LEU A 131 18.45 5.09 18.21
C LEU A 131 19.09 5.09 16.83
N LEU A 132 19.67 3.95 16.44
CA LEU A 132 20.13 3.73 15.09
C LEU A 132 18.95 3.78 14.11
N ARG A 133 19.13 4.46 12.99
CA ARG A 133 18.16 4.45 11.90
C ARG A 133 18.47 3.30 10.95
N VAL A 134 17.55 2.33 10.89
CA VAL A 134 17.64 1.18 9.98
C VAL A 134 16.42 1.15 9.07
N ALA A 135 16.64 1.09 7.76
CA ALA A 135 15.56 1.06 6.78
C ALA A 135 15.64 -0.19 5.89
N LEU A 136 14.51 -0.89 5.79
CA LEU A 136 14.32 -2.08 4.96
C LEU A 136 13.30 -1.75 3.87
N LEU A 137 13.77 -1.63 2.63
CA LEU A 137 12.98 -1.07 1.52
C LEU A 137 12.84 -2.06 0.37
N GLU A 138 11.60 -2.36 -0.02
CA GLU A 138 11.29 -3.27 -1.12
C GLU A 138 11.90 -4.67 -0.94
N LEU A 139 11.72 -5.27 0.24
CA LEU A 139 12.27 -6.59 0.59
C LEU A 139 11.17 -7.62 0.84
N ASN A 140 11.41 -8.88 0.47
CA ASN A 140 10.64 -10.01 0.99
C ASN A 140 11.45 -10.66 2.11
N LEU A 141 11.01 -10.50 3.35
CA LEU A 141 11.60 -11.11 4.53
C LEU A 141 10.89 -12.44 4.80
N GLN A 142 11.64 -13.54 4.66
CA GLN A 142 11.11 -14.89 4.81
C GLN A 142 11.81 -15.62 5.97
N GLY A 143 11.03 -15.95 6.99
CA GLY A 143 11.47 -16.67 8.17
C GLY A 143 11.61 -18.17 7.97
N THR A 144 11.86 -18.85 9.09
CA THR A 144 11.90 -20.31 9.19
C THR A 144 10.68 -20.83 9.96
N SER A 145 10.34 -22.10 9.76
CA SER A 145 9.25 -22.75 10.53
C SER A 145 9.61 -22.99 11.99
N LYS A 146 10.88 -22.83 12.37
CA LYS A 146 11.32 -22.97 13.76
C LYS A 146 10.74 -21.85 14.63
N LYS A 147 10.02 -22.23 15.67
CA LYS A 147 9.57 -21.30 16.71
C LYS A 147 10.75 -20.77 17.54
N LEU A 148 10.99 -19.47 17.48
CA LEU A 148 12.01 -18.75 18.25
C LEU A 148 11.43 -18.18 19.55
N ASN A 149 12.26 -17.58 20.41
CA ASN A 149 11.78 -16.94 21.64
C ASN A 149 11.11 -15.61 21.32
N ASP A 150 11.92 -14.62 20.98
CA ASP A 150 11.48 -13.27 20.61
C ASP A 150 11.71 -13.10 19.12
N GLY A 151 10.87 -12.42 18.36
CA GLY A 151 11.17 -11.98 16.99
C GLY A 151 11.44 -13.10 16.00
N GLY A 152 10.41 -13.62 15.34
CA GLY A 152 10.55 -14.70 14.36
C GLY A 152 11.25 -14.27 13.06
N LEU A 153 11.23 -12.98 12.74
CA LEU A 153 12.03 -12.37 11.66
C LEU A 153 13.04 -11.35 12.21
N ILE A 154 12.59 -10.49 13.12
CA ILE A 154 13.35 -9.33 13.59
C ILE A 154 13.22 -9.18 15.10
N LEU A 155 14.35 -8.97 15.77
CA LEU A 155 14.39 -8.32 17.07
C LEU A 155 14.91 -6.91 16.88
N ASN A 156 14.15 -5.93 17.38
CA ASN A 156 14.45 -4.51 17.22
C ASN A 156 14.48 -3.80 18.58
N ARG A 157 15.58 -3.10 18.87
CA ARG A 157 15.68 -2.09 19.91
C ARG A 157 15.84 -0.68 19.34
N GLU A 158 16.05 -0.56 18.03
CA GLU A 158 16.42 0.69 17.36
C GLU A 158 15.23 1.34 16.63
N ASN A 159 15.49 2.33 15.78
CA ASN A 159 14.48 2.93 14.91
C ASN A 159 14.45 2.19 13.55
N LEU A 160 13.45 1.32 13.40
CA LEU A 160 13.26 0.46 12.24
C LEU A 160 12.13 0.97 11.34
N ALA A 161 12.47 1.28 10.09
CA ALA A 161 11.52 1.61 9.04
C ALA A 161 11.44 0.49 7.99
N ILE A 162 10.23 0.01 7.70
CA ILE A 162 9.95 -1.02 6.71
C ILE A 162 8.98 -0.47 5.68
N GLN A 163 9.34 -0.50 4.39
CA GLN A 163 8.50 0.03 3.32
C GLN A 163 8.42 -0.90 2.12
N TYR A 164 7.23 -1.01 1.52
CA TYR A 164 6.99 -1.80 0.30
C TYR A 164 7.47 -3.25 0.41
N SER A 165 7.38 -3.83 1.61
CA SER A 165 8.05 -5.08 1.96
C SER A 165 7.06 -6.16 2.41
N ARG A 166 7.45 -7.43 2.30
CA ARG A 166 6.67 -8.59 2.76
C ARG A 166 7.34 -9.19 3.98
N LEU A 167 6.63 -9.36 5.08
CA LEU A 167 7.11 -10.04 6.28
C LEU A 167 6.32 -11.33 6.44
N THR A 168 7.00 -12.46 6.18
CA THR A 168 6.33 -13.76 6.04
C THR A 168 7.01 -14.90 6.76
N GLY A 169 6.20 -15.81 7.29
CA GLY A 169 6.67 -17.10 7.83
C GLY A 169 7.52 -16.99 9.08
N GLY A 170 7.44 -15.88 9.82
CA GLY A 170 8.08 -15.78 11.13
C GLY A 170 7.30 -16.55 12.20
N ALA A 171 8.01 -17.24 13.09
CA ALA A 171 7.42 -18.00 14.18
C ALA A 171 8.17 -17.74 15.51
N ALA A 172 7.48 -17.31 16.55
CA ALA A 172 8.10 -17.01 17.86
C ALA A 172 7.18 -17.29 19.06
N ASN A 173 7.68 -17.19 20.29
CA ASN A 173 6.81 -17.07 21.47
C ASN A 173 6.26 -15.64 21.53
N ARG A 174 7.13 -14.64 21.32
CA ARG A 174 6.76 -13.22 21.30
C ARG A 174 7.22 -12.57 20.00
N GLY A 175 6.30 -11.96 19.25
CA GLY A 175 6.68 -11.22 18.04
C GLY A 175 6.96 -12.16 16.87
N GLY A 176 5.92 -12.75 16.27
CA GLY A 176 6.06 -13.72 15.18
C GLY A 176 6.82 -13.12 13.99
N ALA A 177 6.51 -11.88 13.60
CA ALA A 177 7.36 -11.13 12.69
C ALA A 177 8.42 -10.32 13.48
N ILE A 178 7.98 -9.42 14.36
CA ILE A 178 8.86 -8.46 15.04
C ILE A 178 8.66 -8.50 16.55
N TYR A 179 9.76 -8.59 17.29
CA TYR A 179 9.81 -8.24 18.70
C TYR A 179 10.46 -6.86 18.86
N ASN A 180 9.71 -5.90 19.38
CA ASN A 180 10.16 -4.52 19.58
C ASN A 180 10.40 -4.25 21.08
N VAL A 181 11.63 -3.89 21.41
CA VAL A 181 12.11 -3.74 22.79
C VAL A 181 12.11 -2.28 23.19
N GLY A 182 11.75 -1.97 24.44
CA GLY A 182 11.88 -0.63 24.98
C GLY A 182 10.89 -0.32 26.09
N VAL A 183 11.37 0.37 27.12
CA VAL A 183 10.55 1.01 28.14
C VAL A 183 10.83 2.51 28.10
N SER A 184 9.79 3.33 28.12
CA SER A 184 9.95 4.78 28.14
C SER A 184 10.30 5.21 29.57
N SER A 185 11.56 5.51 29.85
CA SER A 185 12.01 6.15 31.09
C SER A 185 13.05 7.25 30.79
N ASP A 186 13.32 8.13 31.76
CA ASP A 186 14.14 9.35 31.60
C ASP A 186 15.56 9.14 31.03
N LYS A 187 16.05 7.90 30.95
CA LYS A 187 17.39 7.54 30.48
C LYS A 187 17.45 6.40 29.46
N ASN A 188 16.32 5.80 29.08
CA ASN A 188 16.28 4.66 28.16
C ASN A 188 15.51 5.03 26.89
N THR A 189 16.16 4.89 25.74
CA THR A 189 15.49 4.93 24.44
C THR A 189 14.64 3.66 24.24
N ALA A 190 13.51 3.82 23.55
CA ALA A 190 12.62 2.71 23.22
C ALA A 190 12.61 2.48 21.71
N GLY A 191 12.74 1.21 21.30
CA GLY A 191 12.70 0.83 19.90
C GLY A 191 11.40 1.27 19.25
N TYR A 192 11.51 1.72 18.00
CA TYR A 192 10.38 2.22 17.24
C TYR A 192 10.28 1.50 15.90
N VAL A 193 9.09 1.01 15.58
CA VAL A 193 8.84 0.27 14.33
C VAL A 193 7.82 1.04 13.49
N THR A 194 8.24 1.49 12.31
CA THR A 194 7.32 2.00 11.29
C THR A 194 7.20 1.01 10.15
N VAL A 195 5.97 0.64 9.79
CA VAL A 195 5.68 -0.22 8.64
C VAL A 195 4.71 0.49 7.70
N THR A 196 5.10 0.67 6.44
CA THR A 196 4.32 1.43 5.46
C THR A 196 4.22 0.66 4.14
N ASN A 197 3.04 0.65 3.52
CA ASN A 197 2.83 0.02 2.21
C ASN A 197 3.31 -1.44 2.15
N SER A 198 3.13 -2.20 3.23
CA SER A 198 3.74 -3.52 3.38
C SER A 198 2.70 -4.61 3.67
N LEU A 199 3.10 -5.87 3.45
CA LEU A 199 2.26 -7.05 3.68
C LEU A 199 2.87 -7.87 4.83
N LEU A 200 2.09 -8.10 5.89
CA LEU A 200 2.46 -8.96 7.01
C LEU A 200 1.56 -10.18 7.00
N GLN A 201 2.12 -11.33 6.65
CA GLN A 201 1.34 -12.51 6.33
C GLN A 201 1.95 -13.82 6.84
N ASN A 202 1.12 -14.76 7.28
CA ASN A 202 1.54 -16.11 7.70
C ASN A 202 2.56 -16.12 8.84
N ASN A 203 2.55 -15.12 9.71
CA ASN A 203 3.39 -15.09 10.91
C ASN A 203 2.64 -15.69 12.10
N LYS A 204 3.38 -16.34 13.02
CA LYS A 204 2.80 -17.08 14.15
C LYS A 204 3.48 -16.72 15.47
N ALA A 205 2.71 -16.51 16.53
CA ALA A 205 3.28 -16.42 17.88
C ALA A 205 2.29 -16.75 19.00
N ASP A 206 2.82 -16.99 20.20
CA ASP A 206 1.98 -17.07 21.40
C ASP A 206 1.42 -15.71 21.75
N GLN A 207 2.24 -14.66 21.64
CA GLN A 207 1.87 -13.26 21.81
C GLN A 207 2.46 -12.42 20.68
N GLY A 208 1.64 -11.59 20.03
CA GLY A 208 2.11 -10.69 18.99
C GLY A 208 2.56 -11.41 17.72
N ALA A 209 1.69 -12.17 17.06
CA ALA A 209 2.03 -12.90 15.82
C ALA A 209 2.62 -11.98 14.73
N ILE A 210 2.19 -10.71 14.70
CA ILE A 210 2.74 -9.67 13.83
C ILE A 210 3.82 -8.89 14.60
N ILE A 211 3.42 -8.17 15.64
CA ILE A 211 4.34 -7.39 16.49
C ILE A 211 4.04 -7.72 17.95
N TYR A 212 5.08 -8.03 18.70
CA TYR A 212 5.08 -7.88 20.15
C TYR A 212 5.91 -6.65 20.50
N SER A 213 5.35 -5.72 21.25
CA SER A 213 6.02 -4.49 21.66
C SER A 213 5.88 -4.28 23.17
N GLU A 214 6.97 -3.93 23.83
CA GLU A 214 6.96 -3.72 25.30
C GLU A 214 6.16 -2.46 25.71
N ILE A 215 6.18 -1.43 24.85
CA ILE A 215 5.32 -0.25 24.89
C ILE A 215 4.71 0.01 23.49
N PRO A 216 3.71 0.89 23.30
CA PRO A 216 3.00 1.01 22.02
C PRO A 216 3.78 1.59 20.82
N MET A 217 5.12 1.65 20.88
CA MET A 217 6.03 2.27 19.91
C MET A 217 6.11 1.51 18.56
N TYR A 218 4.97 1.39 17.88
CA TYR A 218 4.89 1.00 16.47
C TYR A 218 3.81 1.80 15.74
N LEU A 219 4.04 2.06 14.46
CA LEU A 219 3.06 2.67 13.57
C LEU A 219 2.98 1.88 12.27
N ILE A 220 1.79 1.34 11.98
CA ILE A 220 1.52 0.66 10.72
C ILE A 220 0.58 1.51 9.88
N THR A 221 0.99 1.84 8.65
CA THR A 221 0.24 2.67 7.71
C THR A 221 0.12 1.98 6.37
N ASN A 222 -1.02 2.15 5.69
CA ASN A 222 -1.17 1.76 4.28
C ASN A 222 -0.87 0.28 4.00
N SER A 223 -1.11 -0.61 4.97
CA SER A 223 -0.57 -1.97 4.94
C SER A 223 -1.68 -3.02 5.02
N VAL A 224 -1.33 -4.26 4.69
CA VAL A 224 -2.23 -5.41 4.78
C VAL A 224 -1.68 -6.41 5.78
N MET A 225 -2.53 -6.85 6.69
CA MET A 225 -2.22 -7.86 7.71
C MET A 225 -3.21 -9.01 7.56
N ARG A 226 -2.75 -10.15 7.06
CA ARG A 226 -3.62 -11.28 6.76
C ARG A 226 -3.01 -12.63 7.07
N ASP A 227 -3.86 -13.60 7.37
CA ASP A 227 -3.46 -15.00 7.57
C ASP A 227 -2.38 -15.21 8.66
N ASN A 228 -2.26 -14.29 9.63
CA ASN A 228 -1.38 -14.46 10.79
C ASN A 228 -2.13 -15.25 11.88
N GLU A 229 -1.39 -15.92 12.76
CA GLU A 229 -1.96 -16.82 13.75
C GLU A 229 -1.37 -16.57 15.14
N GLY A 230 -2.21 -16.04 16.03
CA GLY A 230 -1.93 -15.97 17.46
C GLY A 230 -2.50 -17.17 18.22
N VAL A 231 -2.20 -17.28 19.52
CA VAL A 231 -2.97 -18.15 20.42
C VAL A 231 -4.36 -17.55 20.65
N SER A 232 -5.36 -18.37 21.00
CA SER A 232 -6.70 -17.84 21.29
C SER A 232 -6.73 -16.98 22.56
N GLY A 233 -7.58 -15.95 22.58
CA GLY A 233 -7.75 -15.05 23.72
C GLY A 233 -6.97 -13.74 23.61
N THR A 234 -6.82 -13.04 24.74
CA THR A 234 -6.20 -11.70 24.82
C THR A 234 -4.70 -11.74 24.64
N GLU A 235 -4.03 -12.76 25.21
CA GLU A 235 -2.58 -12.93 25.14
C GLU A 235 -2.10 -13.15 23.71
N GLY A 236 -2.87 -13.87 22.90
CA GLY A 236 -2.53 -14.11 21.50
C GLY A 236 -3.00 -13.03 20.54
N ALA A 237 -3.14 -11.79 21.01
CA ALA A 237 -3.35 -10.67 20.10
C ALA A 237 -2.21 -10.59 19.07
N LEU A 238 -2.52 -10.29 17.80
CA LEU A 238 -1.52 -10.29 16.72
C LEU A 238 -0.56 -9.11 16.83
N LEU A 239 -1.10 -7.94 17.19
CA LEU A 239 -0.34 -6.77 17.61
C LEU A 239 -0.51 -6.64 19.11
N TYR A 240 0.50 -7.13 19.84
CA TYR A 240 0.48 -7.20 21.29
C TYR A 240 1.37 -6.13 21.89
N VAL A 241 0.80 -5.33 22.78
CA VAL A 241 1.49 -4.35 23.60
C VAL A 241 1.45 -4.78 25.06
N LEU A 242 2.62 -4.91 25.68
CA LEU A 242 2.74 -5.30 27.08
C LEU A 242 2.23 -4.21 28.01
N ASN A 243 2.82 -3.01 27.95
CA ASN A 243 2.49 -1.86 28.78
C ASN A 243 2.06 -0.66 27.92
N GLY A 244 1.12 0.16 28.39
CA GLY A 244 0.84 1.45 27.74
C GLY A 244 1.91 2.51 28.05
N PHE A 245 1.78 3.66 27.39
CA PHE A 245 2.58 4.83 27.79
C PHE A 245 2.25 5.25 29.22
N ASN A 246 3.25 5.77 29.93
CA ASN A 246 3.04 6.35 31.25
C ASN A 246 2.36 7.72 31.14
N ASN A 247 1.85 8.22 32.27
CA ASN A 247 1.08 9.46 32.30
C ASN A 247 1.78 10.68 31.67
N ASP A 248 3.11 10.76 31.81
CA ASP A 248 3.93 11.88 31.34
C ASP A 248 4.18 11.84 29.83
N THR A 249 4.12 10.65 29.23
CA THR A 249 4.45 10.43 27.80
C THR A 249 3.23 10.29 26.90
N ILE A 250 2.06 9.91 27.44
CA ILE A 250 0.82 9.74 26.66
C ILE A 250 0.49 11.00 25.86
N ALA A 251 0.64 12.20 26.44
CA ALA A 251 0.26 13.44 25.78
C ALA A 251 1.07 13.69 24.50
N GLY A 252 2.38 13.46 24.54
CA GLY A 252 3.26 13.54 23.37
C GLY A 252 2.92 12.49 22.34
N ALA A 253 2.79 11.21 22.76
CA ALA A 253 2.45 10.11 21.87
C ALA A 253 1.14 10.32 21.09
N LEU A 254 0.13 10.87 21.75
CA LEU A 254 -1.16 11.21 21.13
C LEU A 254 -1.06 12.40 20.17
N THR A 255 -0.30 13.43 20.54
CA THR A 255 -0.10 14.63 19.71
C THR A 255 0.68 14.29 18.44
N ASP A 256 1.77 13.53 18.58
CA ASP A 256 2.60 13.07 17.48
C ASP A 256 1.92 11.96 16.67
N ARG A 257 0.87 11.36 17.26
CA ARG A 257 0.17 10.19 16.74
C ARG A 257 1.22 9.11 16.40
N SER A 258 2.09 8.78 17.35
CA SER A 258 3.25 7.91 17.11
C SER A 258 2.94 6.41 17.22
N ALA A 259 1.76 6.04 17.73
CA ALA A 259 1.39 4.65 18.00
C ALA A 259 0.06 4.25 17.36
N GLY A 260 0.04 3.07 16.72
CA GLY A 260 -1.19 2.41 16.27
C GLY A 260 -1.20 2.01 14.80
N ILE A 261 -2.40 2.02 14.19
CA ILE A 261 -2.65 1.47 12.85
C ILE A 261 -3.51 2.45 12.06
N ARG A 262 -3.14 2.73 10.81
CA ARG A 262 -3.80 3.72 9.96
C ARG A 262 -4.01 3.23 8.55
N SER A 263 -5.16 3.56 7.96
CA SER A 263 -5.43 3.33 6.52
C SER A 263 -5.04 1.91 6.08
N SER A 264 -5.34 0.90 6.90
CA SER A 264 -4.85 -0.47 6.71
C SER A 264 -5.97 -1.51 6.73
N THR A 265 -5.78 -2.62 6.03
CA THR A 265 -6.73 -3.73 5.94
C THR A 265 -6.24 -4.94 6.73
N ILE A 266 -7.09 -5.48 7.59
CA ILE A 266 -6.79 -6.59 8.50
C ILE A 266 -7.89 -7.65 8.41
N PHE A 267 -7.56 -8.83 7.90
CA PHE A 267 -8.54 -9.90 7.69
C PHE A 267 -7.93 -11.30 7.68
N HIS A 268 -8.75 -12.34 7.88
CA HIS A 268 -8.35 -13.76 7.86
C HIS A 268 -7.30 -14.17 8.90
N ASN A 269 -7.02 -13.32 9.88
CA ASN A 269 -6.12 -13.70 10.95
C ASN A 269 -6.83 -14.60 11.97
N LYS A 270 -6.10 -15.55 12.52
CA LYS A 270 -6.59 -16.64 13.37
C LYS A 270 -6.09 -16.51 14.80
N GLY A 271 -6.80 -17.18 15.72
CA GLY A 271 -6.42 -17.23 17.13
C GLY A 271 -7.03 -16.12 17.97
N GLY A 272 -6.19 -15.16 18.37
CA GLY A 272 -6.55 -14.07 19.27
C GLY A 272 -7.13 -12.83 18.58
N TYR A 273 -7.20 -11.73 19.34
CA TYR A 273 -7.62 -10.43 18.84
C TYR A 273 -6.62 -9.87 17.81
N VAL A 274 -7.07 -8.97 16.93
CA VAL A 274 -6.18 -8.24 16.02
C VAL A 274 -5.16 -7.42 16.80
N ALA A 275 -5.60 -6.66 17.80
CA ALA A 275 -4.72 -5.86 18.63
C ALA A 275 -5.30 -5.69 20.03
N ASN A 276 -4.41 -5.51 21.02
CA ASN A 276 -4.77 -5.05 22.35
C ASN A 276 -4.48 -3.53 22.47
N ILE A 277 -5.48 -2.74 22.82
CA ILE A 277 -5.42 -1.27 22.76
C ILE A 277 -5.02 -0.72 24.12
N ARG A 278 -3.85 -0.07 24.16
CA ARG A 278 -3.21 0.53 25.34
C ARG A 278 -3.17 2.05 25.23
N GLU A 279 -2.80 2.67 26.35
CA GLU A 279 -2.62 4.10 26.50
C GLU A 279 -1.65 4.66 25.44
N GLY A 280 -2.05 5.73 24.77
CA GLY A 280 -1.32 6.44 23.71
C GLY A 280 -1.56 5.91 22.29
N MET A 281 -2.40 4.88 22.10
CA MET A 281 -2.65 4.29 20.77
C MET A 281 -3.80 4.98 20.01
N ILE A 282 -3.61 5.15 18.70
CA ILE A 282 -4.63 5.64 17.77
C ILE A 282 -4.78 4.65 16.61
N LEU A 283 -5.97 4.08 16.48
CA LEU A 283 -6.38 3.31 15.31
C LEU A 283 -7.37 4.13 14.49
N ASN A 284 -7.08 4.33 13.20
CA ASN A 284 -7.87 5.22 12.38
C ASN A 284 -7.99 4.78 10.92
N ASN A 285 -9.18 4.91 10.32
CA ASN A 285 -9.43 4.53 8.93
C ASN A 285 -8.98 3.09 8.60
N ASN A 286 -9.29 2.11 9.45
CA ASN A 286 -8.91 0.72 9.22
C ASN A 286 -10.10 -0.14 8.81
N THR A 287 -9.88 -1.16 7.98
CA THR A 287 -10.88 -2.20 7.68
C THR A 287 -10.47 -3.48 8.41
N ILE A 288 -11.19 -3.82 9.47
CA ILE A 288 -10.92 -4.94 10.38
C ILE A 288 -12.12 -5.90 10.36
N ILE A 289 -12.04 -6.93 9.51
CA ILE A 289 -13.14 -7.85 9.25
C ILE A 289 -12.65 -9.28 9.15
N LYS A 290 -13.52 -10.27 9.42
CA LYS A 290 -13.22 -11.69 9.15
C LYS A 290 -11.96 -12.22 9.86
N ASN A 291 -11.61 -11.65 11.02
CA ASN A 291 -10.58 -12.19 11.91
C ASN A 291 -11.22 -13.08 12.98
N ALA A 292 -10.41 -13.86 13.71
CA ALA A 292 -10.89 -14.64 14.84
C ALA A 292 -11.54 -13.77 15.94
N ALA A 293 -10.99 -12.58 16.19
CA ALA A 293 -11.59 -11.54 17.02
C ALA A 293 -11.08 -10.15 16.57
N GLY A 294 -11.84 -9.09 16.89
CA GLY A 294 -11.51 -7.71 16.55
C GLY A 294 -10.49 -7.11 17.52
N LEU A 295 -10.87 -6.12 18.33
CA LEU A 295 -9.96 -5.41 19.24
C LEU A 295 -10.18 -5.80 20.71
N TYR A 296 -9.11 -5.83 21.51
CA TYR A 296 -9.22 -5.93 22.96
C TYR A 296 -8.85 -4.60 23.61
N LEU A 297 -9.81 -3.94 24.26
CA LEU A 297 -9.68 -2.57 24.77
C LEU A 297 -9.24 -2.59 26.24
N GLN A 298 -8.11 -1.94 26.54
CA GLN A 298 -7.47 -2.02 27.85
C GLN A 298 -6.65 -0.75 28.18
N SER A 299 -7.20 0.40 27.81
CA SER A 299 -6.58 1.70 28.03
C SER A 299 -7.19 2.39 29.25
N LEU A 300 -6.38 3.05 30.08
CA LEU A 300 -6.85 3.86 31.21
C LEU A 300 -6.74 5.37 30.92
N ASN A 301 -7.53 6.19 31.60
CA ASN A 301 -7.42 7.65 31.46
C ASN A 301 -6.03 8.16 31.85
N ARG A 302 -5.53 9.15 31.09
CA ARG A 302 -4.40 9.98 31.52
C ARG A 302 -4.89 11.03 32.52
N LYS A 303 -4.09 11.33 33.51
CA LYS A 303 -4.35 12.28 34.59
C LYS A 303 -3.51 13.53 34.37
N VAL A 304 -4.13 14.70 34.36
CA VAL A 304 -3.43 15.98 34.28
C VAL A 304 -3.66 16.71 35.60
N THR A 305 -2.59 16.95 36.34
CA THR A 305 -2.63 17.71 37.59
C THR A 305 -2.28 19.17 37.31
N THR A 306 -3.21 20.06 37.65
CA THR A 306 -3.00 21.52 37.58
C THR A 306 -3.10 22.12 38.98
N GLU A 307 -2.28 23.12 39.29
CA GLU A 307 -2.45 23.93 40.50
C GLU A 307 -3.49 25.04 40.24
N GLU A 308 -4.54 25.09 41.05
CA GLU A 308 -5.48 26.21 41.07
C GLU A 308 -5.40 26.91 42.44
N THR A 309 -5.39 28.25 42.46
CA THR A 309 -5.43 29.00 43.73
C THR A 309 -6.88 29.20 44.15
N VAL A 310 -7.29 28.55 45.23
CA VAL A 310 -8.62 28.71 45.83
C VAL A 310 -8.45 29.35 47.20
N ASN A 311 -9.05 30.53 47.40
CA ASN A 311 -8.95 31.30 48.66
C ASN A 311 -7.52 31.62 49.12
N GLY A 312 -6.58 31.78 48.18
CA GLY A 312 -5.16 32.07 48.49
C GLY A 312 -4.31 30.83 48.78
N GLU A 313 -4.90 29.64 48.82
CA GLU A 313 -4.19 28.36 48.94
C GLU A 313 -4.06 27.69 47.57
N LYS A 314 -2.90 27.07 47.33
CA LYS A 314 -2.68 26.24 46.14
C LYS A 314 -3.35 24.89 46.36
N VAL A 315 -4.29 24.54 45.48
CA VAL A 315 -4.98 23.25 45.48
C VAL A 315 -4.66 22.52 44.20
N GLU A 316 -4.25 21.26 44.31
CA GLU A 316 -4.09 20.38 43.16
C GLU A 316 -5.45 19.92 42.65
N LYS A 317 -5.67 20.09 41.35
CA LYS A 317 -6.84 19.58 40.63
C LYS A 317 -6.39 18.56 39.60
N VAL A 318 -6.91 17.35 39.72
CA VAL A 318 -6.66 16.27 38.75
C VAL A 318 -7.82 16.21 37.77
N THR A 319 -7.53 16.36 36.48
CA THR A 319 -8.49 16.17 35.39
C THR A 319 -8.09 14.93 34.59
N GLU A 320 -9.05 14.05 34.32
CA GLU A 320 -8.83 12.83 33.55
C GLU A 320 -9.22 13.03 32.08
N TYR A 321 -8.40 12.51 31.18
CA TYR A 321 -8.66 12.51 29.75
C TYR A 321 -8.48 11.09 29.18
N PRO A 322 -9.25 10.72 28.14
CA PRO A 322 -9.01 9.48 27.43
C PRO A 322 -7.60 9.44 26.84
N SER A 323 -7.06 8.23 26.70
CA SER A 323 -5.68 8.01 26.27
C SER A 323 -5.55 7.13 25.03
N ALA A 324 -6.63 6.57 24.50
CA ALA A 324 -6.61 5.77 23.27
C ALA A 324 -7.90 5.96 22.46
N TYR A 325 -7.76 5.85 21.13
CA TYR A 325 -8.83 6.17 20.18
C TYR A 325 -8.90 5.14 19.06
N VAL A 326 -10.12 4.70 18.74
CA VAL A 326 -10.46 3.91 17.55
C VAL A 326 -11.50 4.68 16.75
N SER A 327 -11.14 5.19 15.57
CA SER A 327 -12.01 6.08 14.79
C SER A 327 -12.05 5.75 13.29
N ASN A 328 -13.11 6.22 12.63
CA ASN A 328 -13.29 6.22 11.17
C ASN A 328 -13.08 4.85 10.50
N SER A 329 -13.28 3.76 11.23
CA SER A 329 -12.93 2.41 10.81
C SER A 329 -14.17 1.54 10.54
N ILE A 330 -13.97 0.46 9.79
CA ILE A 330 -14.92 -0.63 9.67
C ILE A 330 -14.42 -1.75 10.58
N LEU A 331 -15.16 -2.06 11.64
CA LEU A 331 -14.82 -3.07 12.66
C LEU A 331 -16.03 -3.97 12.91
N VAL A 332 -16.21 -4.95 12.03
CA VAL A 332 -17.40 -5.82 11.98
C VAL A 332 -17.05 -7.23 11.51
N ALA A 333 -17.97 -8.18 11.72
CA ALA A 333 -17.86 -9.56 11.22
C ALA A 333 -16.54 -10.27 11.59
N ASN A 334 -15.96 -9.92 12.74
CA ASN A 334 -14.93 -10.74 13.37
C ASN A 334 -15.62 -11.85 14.20
N GLY A 335 -14.94 -12.98 14.37
CA GLY A 335 -15.51 -14.23 14.90
C GLY A 335 -16.08 -14.11 16.31
N ASN A 336 -15.23 -14.23 17.33
CA ASN A 336 -15.66 -14.29 18.73
C ASN A 336 -16.30 -12.99 19.22
N SER A 337 -15.74 -11.84 18.85
CA SER A 337 -16.23 -10.50 19.15
C SER A 337 -15.59 -9.47 18.24
N ASN A 338 -16.24 -8.31 18.04
CA ASN A 338 -15.61 -7.17 17.38
C ASN A 338 -14.81 -6.35 18.41
N CYS A 339 -15.30 -6.24 19.64
CA CYS A 339 -14.55 -5.70 20.77
C CYS A 339 -14.72 -6.56 22.03
N GLY A 340 -13.59 -6.89 22.66
CA GLY A 340 -13.53 -7.25 24.08
C GLY A 340 -12.94 -6.08 24.87
N SER A 341 -13.16 -6.03 26.18
CA SER A 341 -12.56 -4.98 27.01
C SER A 341 -12.29 -5.45 28.43
N MET A 342 -11.29 -4.88 29.08
CA MET A 342 -11.18 -4.94 30.55
C MET A 342 -12.25 -4.05 31.21
N THR A 343 -12.57 -4.30 32.47
CA THR A 343 -13.65 -3.60 33.19
C THR A 343 -13.41 -2.10 33.37
N THR A 344 -12.15 -1.68 33.46
CA THR A 344 -11.75 -0.28 33.68
C THR A 344 -11.30 0.43 32.39
N ASP A 345 -11.54 -0.17 31.23
CA ASP A 345 -11.17 0.43 29.95
C ASP A 345 -11.91 1.74 29.69
N THR A 346 -11.16 2.74 29.22
CA THR A 346 -11.64 4.08 28.88
C THR A 346 -11.36 4.47 27.42
N THR A 347 -11.01 3.50 26.57
CA THR A 347 -10.79 3.72 25.14
C THR A 347 -12.02 4.38 24.49
N ILE A 348 -11.80 5.39 23.64
CA ILE A 348 -12.86 6.02 22.85
C ILE A 348 -13.00 5.28 21.53
N VAL A 349 -14.17 4.69 21.28
CA VAL A 349 -14.51 4.06 20.00
C VAL A 349 -15.63 4.85 19.36
N GLN A 350 -15.37 5.54 18.26
CA GLN A 350 -16.32 6.52 17.71
C GLN A 350 -16.24 6.67 16.19
N SER A 351 -17.34 7.08 15.55
CA SER A 351 -17.40 7.25 14.09
C SER A 351 -16.92 6.02 13.32
N ASN A 352 -17.23 4.82 13.81
CA ASN A 352 -16.92 3.55 13.14
C ASN A 352 -18.20 2.89 12.64
N LEU A 353 -18.09 2.06 11.60
CA LEU A 353 -19.09 1.00 11.37
C LEU A 353 -18.71 -0.15 12.29
N THR A 354 -19.55 -0.46 13.28
CA THR A 354 -19.24 -1.48 14.28
C THR A 354 -20.49 -2.11 14.89
N THR A 355 -20.34 -2.90 15.95
CA THR A 355 -21.43 -3.53 16.70
C THR A 355 -21.50 -3.00 18.14
N SER A 356 -22.55 -3.33 18.87
CA SER A 356 -22.81 -2.77 20.21
C SER A 356 -21.74 -3.10 21.26
N ASP A 357 -21.03 -4.21 21.11
CA ASP A 357 -19.86 -4.57 21.95
C ASP A 357 -18.70 -3.57 21.83
N CYS A 358 -18.61 -2.88 20.69
CA CYS A 358 -17.63 -1.83 20.42
C CYS A 358 -18.15 -0.40 20.68
N ASP A 359 -19.44 -0.19 20.94
CA ASP A 359 -19.98 1.16 21.15
C ASP A 359 -19.63 1.68 22.54
N ARG A 360 -18.38 2.13 22.70
CA ARG A 360 -17.77 2.46 23.99
C ARG A 360 -17.25 3.89 24.00
N ASN A 361 -17.73 4.65 24.99
CA ASN A 361 -17.30 6.01 25.28
C ASN A 361 -17.40 6.97 24.09
N ALA A 362 -18.24 6.67 23.09
CA ALA A 362 -18.43 7.54 21.93
C ALA A 362 -19.06 8.88 22.35
N GLU A 363 -18.52 9.97 21.82
CA GLU A 363 -19.17 11.27 22.00
C GLU A 363 -20.47 11.34 21.21
N LYS A 364 -21.50 12.01 21.76
CA LYS A 364 -22.81 12.17 21.08
C LYS A 364 -22.71 12.76 19.68
N ARG A 365 -21.69 13.58 19.42
CA ARG A 365 -21.46 14.23 18.12
C ARG A 365 -20.69 13.36 17.13
N LEU A 366 -20.07 12.28 17.61
CA LEU A 366 -19.27 11.33 16.84
C LEU A 366 -19.79 9.88 17.04
N PRO A 367 -21.10 9.63 16.87
CA PRO A 367 -21.66 8.31 17.15
C PRO A 367 -21.06 7.23 16.25
N ASN A 368 -21.05 5.99 16.72
CA ASN A 368 -20.82 4.86 15.85
C ASN A 368 -22.06 4.55 15.00
N PHE A 369 -21.82 3.93 13.85
CA PHE A 369 -22.83 3.34 12.99
C PHE A 369 -22.94 1.85 13.34
N ILE A 370 -24.07 1.44 13.90
CA ILE A 370 -24.27 0.06 14.32
C ILE A 370 -24.69 -0.79 13.12
N TRP A 371 -23.85 -1.76 12.77
CA TRP A 371 -24.05 -2.66 11.65
C TRP A 371 -25.17 -3.67 11.93
N ASN A 372 -26.09 -3.80 10.98
CA ASN A 372 -27.14 -4.81 11.02
C ASN A 372 -26.83 -5.94 10.04
N ALA A 373 -26.24 -7.03 10.52
CA ALA A 373 -25.91 -8.20 9.69
C ALA A 373 -27.15 -8.89 9.07
N ASN A 374 -28.36 -8.64 9.60
CA ASN A 374 -29.60 -9.20 9.06
C ASN A 374 -30.26 -8.31 7.99
N ASP A 375 -29.76 -7.09 7.79
CA ASP A 375 -30.23 -6.23 6.70
C ASP A 375 -29.60 -6.70 5.38
N PRO A 376 -30.39 -7.14 4.38
CA PRO A 376 -29.86 -7.57 3.10
C PRO A 376 -29.10 -6.47 2.35
N GLU A 377 -29.39 -5.18 2.61
CA GLU A 377 -28.63 -4.04 2.05
C GLU A 377 -27.28 -3.83 2.75
N GLN A 378 -27.06 -4.46 3.91
CA GLN A 378 -25.83 -4.36 4.69
C GLN A 378 -25.05 -5.68 4.73
N ALA A 379 -25.30 -6.60 3.79
CA ALA A 379 -24.39 -7.70 3.54
C ALA A 379 -22.95 -7.15 3.45
N LEU A 380 -22.00 -7.78 4.12
CA LEU A 380 -20.66 -7.17 4.24
C LEU A 380 -19.92 -7.18 2.90
N ILE A 381 -19.87 -8.33 2.24
CA ILE A 381 -19.14 -8.54 0.99
C ILE A 381 -20.12 -8.81 -0.15
N ALA A 382 -19.87 -8.18 -1.29
CA ALA A 382 -20.61 -8.41 -2.53
C ALA A 382 -20.37 -9.81 -3.09
N GLY A 383 -21.45 -10.52 -3.46
CA GLY A 383 -21.35 -11.84 -4.08
C GLY A 383 -21.37 -13.03 -3.10
N GLY A 384 -21.60 -12.80 -1.81
CA GLY A 384 -21.88 -13.88 -0.85
C GLY A 384 -20.70 -14.25 0.06
N SER A 385 -20.40 -15.55 0.15
CA SER A 385 -19.46 -16.09 1.15
C SER A 385 -17.98 -15.96 0.78
N ASN A 386 -17.67 -15.64 -0.48
CA ASN A 386 -16.29 -15.46 -0.91
C ASN A 386 -15.86 -14.01 -0.63
N ASP A 387 -14.85 -13.86 0.22
CA ASP A 387 -14.27 -12.58 0.63
C ASP A 387 -13.06 -12.17 -0.22
N GLU A 388 -12.66 -12.96 -1.22
CA GLU A 388 -11.60 -12.62 -2.17
C GLU A 388 -12.03 -12.83 -3.62
N GLY A 389 -11.66 -11.92 -4.53
CA GLY A 389 -11.89 -12.09 -5.97
C GLY A 389 -12.63 -10.94 -6.64
N ILE A 390 -13.40 -11.24 -7.68
CA ILE A 390 -14.08 -10.25 -8.53
C ILE A 390 -15.33 -9.75 -7.82
N CYS A 391 -15.53 -8.44 -7.84
CA CYS A 391 -16.72 -7.82 -7.28
C CYS A 391 -17.96 -8.18 -8.10
N ALA A 392 -18.96 -8.77 -7.45
CA ALA A 392 -20.24 -9.04 -8.09
C ALA A 392 -20.89 -7.71 -8.50
N ALA A 393 -21.15 -7.55 -9.80
CA ALA A 393 -21.58 -6.27 -10.32
C ALA A 393 -23.00 -5.89 -9.85
N PRO A 394 -23.35 -4.59 -9.86
CA PRO A 394 -24.70 -4.14 -9.53
C PRO A 394 -25.76 -4.88 -10.38
N PRO A 395 -26.92 -5.22 -9.82
CA PRO A 395 -27.47 -4.78 -8.53
C PRO A 395 -27.10 -5.67 -7.33
N ALA A 396 -26.04 -6.48 -7.42
CA ALA A 396 -25.59 -7.29 -6.29
C ALA A 396 -25.32 -6.41 -5.06
N LYS A 397 -25.87 -6.82 -3.91
CA LYS A 397 -25.73 -6.10 -2.63
C LYS A 397 -24.40 -6.42 -1.97
N GLY A 398 -23.96 -5.55 -1.06
CA GLY A 398 -22.69 -5.68 -0.36
C GLY A 398 -22.07 -4.33 -0.06
N LEU A 399 -21.69 -4.06 1.18
CA LEU A 399 -21.02 -2.81 1.58
C LEU A 399 -19.63 -2.68 0.94
N LEU A 400 -18.94 -3.80 0.77
CA LEU A 400 -17.58 -3.88 0.21
C LEU A 400 -17.54 -4.87 -0.96
N CYS A 401 -16.70 -4.60 -1.95
CA CYS A 401 -16.24 -5.61 -2.89
C CYS A 401 -15.32 -6.61 -2.17
N PRO A 402 -15.26 -7.89 -2.61
CA PRO A 402 -14.25 -8.84 -2.16
C PRO A 402 -12.84 -8.28 -2.29
N TYR A 403 -11.94 -8.75 -1.42
CA TYR A 403 -10.52 -8.39 -1.48
C TYR A 403 -9.95 -8.77 -2.83
N SER A 404 -9.31 -7.82 -3.49
CA SER A 404 -8.62 -8.06 -4.76
C SER A 404 -7.33 -7.27 -4.80
N ILE A 405 -6.33 -7.83 -5.47
CA ILE A 405 -5.05 -7.18 -5.73
C ILE A 405 -5.11 -6.67 -7.17
N PRO A 406 -5.17 -5.34 -7.40
CA PRO A 406 -5.14 -4.81 -8.75
C PRO A 406 -3.86 -5.20 -9.48
N LYS A 407 -3.93 -5.24 -10.81
CA LYS A 407 -2.76 -5.44 -11.65
C LYS A 407 -1.68 -4.41 -11.29
N ASP A 408 -0.42 -4.85 -11.27
CA ASP A 408 0.74 -4.00 -11.01
C ASP A 408 0.75 -3.34 -9.61
N GLN A 409 0.00 -3.87 -8.65
CA GLN A 409 0.05 -3.44 -7.25
C GLN A 409 0.49 -4.58 -6.33
N MET A 410 1.24 -4.22 -5.29
CA MET A 410 1.69 -5.18 -4.27
C MET A 410 0.56 -5.57 -3.29
N LEU A 411 -0.32 -4.62 -2.95
CA LEU A 411 -1.34 -4.77 -1.92
C LEU A 411 -2.73 -4.71 -2.55
N GLY A 412 -3.61 -5.61 -2.11
CA GLY A 412 -5.03 -5.53 -2.40
C GLY A 412 -5.82 -4.80 -1.31
N PHE A 413 -7.11 -4.63 -1.56
CA PHE A 413 -8.04 -3.94 -0.65
C PHE A 413 -9.49 -4.38 -0.85
N PHE A 414 -10.33 -4.10 0.13
CA PHE A 414 -11.78 -4.16 0.02
C PHE A 414 -12.29 -2.78 -0.45
N LYS A 415 -12.87 -2.71 -1.65
CA LYS A 415 -13.39 -1.44 -2.19
C LYS A 415 -14.78 -1.16 -1.61
N PRO A 416 -15.06 0.03 -1.05
CA PRO A 416 -16.41 0.42 -0.65
C PRO A 416 -17.37 0.44 -1.84
N ARG A 417 -18.67 0.31 -1.57
CA ARG A 417 -19.69 0.26 -2.62
C ARG A 417 -20.83 1.23 -2.32
N LEU A 418 -21.42 1.74 -3.40
CA LEU A 418 -22.68 2.45 -3.37
C LEU A 418 -23.72 1.60 -4.09
N LEU A 419 -24.71 1.11 -3.34
CA LEU A 419 -25.72 0.22 -3.88
C LEU A 419 -26.67 0.96 -4.83
N THR A 420 -27.21 0.27 -5.83
CA THR A 420 -28.21 0.85 -6.75
C THR A 420 -29.51 1.22 -6.07
N SER A 421 -29.82 0.58 -4.94
CA SER A 421 -30.98 0.86 -4.08
C SER A 421 -30.92 2.24 -3.39
N TYR A 422 -29.72 2.80 -3.22
CA TYR A 422 -29.54 4.09 -2.54
C TYR A 422 -30.11 5.24 -3.38
N LYS A 423 -30.81 6.17 -2.74
CA LYS A 423 -31.42 7.34 -3.40
C LYS A 423 -30.56 8.59 -3.25
N GLN A 424 -29.74 8.64 -2.20
CA GLN A 424 -28.82 9.71 -1.89
C GLN A 424 -27.54 9.14 -1.25
N LEU A 425 -26.45 9.90 -1.28
CA LEU A 425 -25.16 9.45 -0.77
C LEU A 425 -25.20 9.10 0.73
N SER A 426 -26.02 9.83 1.50
CA SER A 426 -26.21 9.62 2.93
C SER A 426 -26.87 8.29 3.30
N ASP A 427 -27.48 7.58 2.34
CA ASP A 427 -28.06 6.25 2.56
C ASP A 427 -26.98 5.18 2.75
N SER A 428 -25.76 5.40 2.23
CA SER A 428 -24.62 4.57 2.59
C SER A 428 -24.33 4.72 4.09
N ILE A 429 -23.91 3.65 4.74
CA ILE A 429 -23.49 3.68 6.17
C ILE A 429 -21.96 3.71 6.34
N ILE A 430 -21.20 3.69 5.23
CA ILE A 430 -19.74 3.73 5.26
C ILE A 430 -19.16 4.88 4.42
N VAL A 431 -19.86 5.35 3.40
CA VAL A 431 -19.36 6.43 2.52
C VAL A 431 -19.71 7.79 3.13
N ASN A 432 -18.72 8.70 3.21
CA ASN A 432 -18.83 10.01 3.84
C ASN A 432 -19.41 9.97 5.25
N LYS A 433 -18.83 9.15 6.13
CA LYS A 433 -19.29 9.00 7.52
C LYS A 433 -18.23 9.27 8.58
N GLY A 434 -16.95 9.14 8.24
CA GLY A 434 -15.87 9.67 9.09
C GLY A 434 -15.90 11.19 9.06
N ARG A 435 -15.43 11.89 10.09
CA ARG A 435 -15.55 13.36 10.18
C ARG A 435 -14.20 14.09 10.12
N ILE A 436 -14.19 15.21 9.39
CA ILE A 436 -13.16 16.26 9.32
C ILE A 436 -13.93 17.60 9.44
N TYR A 437 -13.61 18.51 10.35
CA TYR A 437 -14.36 19.79 10.40
C TYR A 437 -13.69 20.90 9.60
N SER A 438 -14.53 21.71 8.94
CA SER A 438 -14.18 22.87 8.10
C SER A 438 -13.90 24.16 8.89
N ASP A 439 -14.19 24.18 10.21
CA ASP A 439 -14.06 25.35 11.08
C ASP A 439 -12.72 25.44 11.84
N GLY A 440 -11.81 24.48 11.62
CA GLY A 440 -10.50 24.44 12.26
C GLY A 440 -10.49 23.93 13.71
N THR A 441 -11.62 23.47 14.26
CA THR A 441 -11.68 22.88 15.60
C THR A 441 -11.49 21.35 15.60
N THR A 442 -10.85 20.81 16.63
CA THR A 442 -10.68 19.36 16.84
C THR A 442 -11.55 18.91 18.02
N PHE A 443 -12.68 18.26 17.74
CA PHE A 443 -13.44 17.59 18.81
C PHE A 443 -12.81 16.25 19.22
N SER A 444 -11.93 15.67 18.39
CA SER A 444 -11.17 14.46 18.70
C SER A 444 -9.79 14.47 18.04
N LEU A 445 -8.84 13.73 18.64
CA LEU A 445 -7.47 13.52 18.18
C LEU A 445 -7.37 12.57 16.95
N ALA A 446 -8.49 12.00 16.51
CA ALA A 446 -8.56 11.03 15.42
C ALA A 446 -9.52 11.50 14.29
N SER A 447 -9.23 12.64 13.69
CA SER A 447 -9.81 13.05 12.40
C SER A 447 -9.37 12.08 11.29
N CYS A 448 -10.06 12.06 10.15
CA CYS A 448 -9.67 11.19 9.04
C CYS A 448 -8.19 11.37 8.61
N GLU A 449 -7.56 10.27 8.20
CA GLU A 449 -6.21 10.30 7.63
C GLU A 449 -6.17 11.05 6.29
N GLY A 450 -5.05 11.70 5.99
CA GLY A 450 -4.90 12.48 4.76
C GLY A 450 -4.88 11.63 3.47
N ALA A 451 -4.58 10.34 3.57
CA ALA A 451 -4.57 9.41 2.45
C ALA A 451 -5.17 8.05 2.83
N ASP A 452 -5.78 7.39 1.86
CA ASP A 452 -6.28 6.01 1.97
C ASP A 452 -5.14 4.98 1.84
N GLN A 453 -5.43 3.68 1.97
CA GLN A 453 -4.44 2.60 1.91
C GLN A 453 -3.59 2.61 0.63
N ARG A 454 -4.16 3.06 -0.49
CA ARG A 454 -3.50 3.11 -1.80
C ARG A 454 -2.54 4.30 -1.92
N GLY A 455 -2.48 5.14 -0.89
CA GLY A 455 -1.76 6.42 -0.93
C GLY A 455 -2.50 7.50 -1.70
N LYS A 456 -3.78 7.27 -2.08
CA LYS A 456 -4.60 8.31 -2.70
C LYS A 456 -5.04 9.29 -1.62
N LEU A 457 -4.92 10.58 -1.92
CA LEU A 457 -5.39 11.63 -1.01
C LEU A 457 -6.89 11.47 -0.76
N ARG A 458 -7.29 11.51 0.51
CA ARG A 458 -8.69 11.71 0.85
C ARG A 458 -9.01 13.16 0.52
N THR A 459 -10.18 13.41 -0.05
CA THR A 459 -10.58 14.77 -0.44
C THR A 459 -10.79 15.61 0.82
N GLY A 460 -9.73 16.16 1.39
CA GLY A 460 -9.75 16.98 2.61
C GLY A 460 -10.51 18.31 2.49
N LEU A 461 -11.26 18.47 1.40
CA LEU A 461 -12.19 19.58 1.14
C LEU A 461 -13.63 19.26 1.55
N ASN A 462 -13.95 17.99 1.79
CA ASN A 462 -15.26 17.57 2.27
C ASN A 462 -15.14 17.21 3.75
N GLU A 463 -16.10 17.66 4.55
CA GLU A 463 -16.12 17.49 6.01
C GLU A 463 -16.20 16.02 6.47
N LEU A 464 -16.15 15.08 5.54
CA LEU A 464 -16.41 13.68 5.76
C LEU A 464 -15.49 12.82 4.88
N CYS A 465 -15.02 11.70 5.43
CA CYS A 465 -14.31 10.66 4.69
C CYS A 465 -15.07 9.33 4.75
N ASP A 466 -14.68 8.38 3.91
CA ASP A 466 -15.20 7.03 3.97
C ASP A 466 -14.62 6.26 5.18
N LEU A 467 -15.47 5.47 5.82
CA LEU A 467 -15.05 4.56 6.88
C LEU A 467 -14.22 3.42 6.31
N GLY A 468 -13.19 3.05 7.05
CA GLY A 468 -12.28 2.00 6.67
C GLY A 468 -11.08 2.50 5.86
N SER A 469 -10.36 1.55 5.27
CA SER A 469 -9.03 1.76 4.69
C SER A 469 -9.01 2.46 3.34
N ILE A 470 -10.15 2.52 2.63
CA ILE A 470 -10.25 3.03 1.27
C ILE A 470 -11.22 4.21 1.21
N GLU A 471 -10.86 5.21 0.41
CA GLU A 471 -11.72 6.34 0.04
C GLU A 471 -12.22 6.13 -1.40
N LEU A 472 -13.52 6.26 -1.65
CA LEU A 472 -14.04 6.27 -3.02
C LEU A 472 -13.65 7.56 -3.72
N THR A 473 -12.89 7.41 -4.81
CA THR A 473 -12.36 8.54 -5.60
C THR A 473 -12.91 8.51 -7.02
N VAL A 474 -13.27 9.70 -7.52
CA VAL A 474 -13.66 9.91 -8.93
C VAL A 474 -12.83 11.07 -9.48
N ASP A 475 -11.62 10.77 -9.94
CA ASP A 475 -10.80 11.73 -10.68
C ASP A 475 -11.09 11.66 -12.19
N ARG A 476 -11.75 12.69 -12.71
CA ARG A 476 -12.11 12.81 -14.13
C ARG A 476 -11.11 13.60 -14.95
N SER A 477 -10.06 14.14 -14.33
CA SER A 477 -9.08 14.98 -15.01
C SER A 477 -8.18 14.18 -15.96
N ASN A 478 -8.09 12.86 -15.76
CA ASN A 478 -7.19 11.98 -16.50
C ASN A 478 -7.84 10.64 -16.87
N VAL A 479 -8.90 10.69 -17.69
CA VAL A 479 -9.52 9.47 -18.25
C VAL A 479 -8.77 9.07 -19.52
N ALA A 480 -8.17 7.88 -19.52
CA ALA A 480 -7.40 7.37 -20.65
C ALA A 480 -8.27 7.12 -21.90
N VAL A 481 -7.66 7.20 -23.08
CA VAL A 481 -8.32 6.82 -24.34
C VAL A 481 -8.50 5.31 -24.38
N ALA A 482 -9.73 4.86 -24.62
CA ALA A 482 -10.08 3.47 -24.83
C ALA A 482 -10.11 3.10 -26.32
N GLY A 483 -10.16 1.81 -26.63
CA GLY A 483 -10.21 1.28 -27.98
C GLY A 483 -8.94 0.51 -28.35
N MET A 484 -8.84 0.15 -29.63
CA MET A 484 -7.76 -0.69 -30.15
C MET A 484 -7.70 -0.62 -31.68
N ASP A 485 -6.58 -1.09 -32.23
CA ASP A 485 -6.39 -1.29 -33.66
C ASP A 485 -6.90 -2.67 -34.08
N ILE A 486 -7.59 -2.76 -35.22
CA ILE A 486 -8.17 -3.98 -35.79
C ILE A 486 -7.90 -4.06 -37.29
N ARG A 487 -8.01 -5.27 -37.85
CA ARG A 487 -8.00 -5.50 -39.30
C ARG A 487 -9.41 -5.55 -39.88
N PHE A 488 -9.50 -5.54 -41.21
CA PHE A 488 -10.76 -5.80 -41.93
C PHE A 488 -11.40 -7.08 -41.42
N LYS A 489 -12.72 -7.03 -41.23
CA LYS A 489 -13.57 -8.10 -40.67
C LYS A 489 -13.30 -8.50 -39.21
N GLU A 490 -12.34 -7.89 -38.53
CA GLU A 490 -12.12 -8.15 -37.10
C GLU A 490 -13.12 -7.37 -36.23
N ILE A 491 -13.39 -7.93 -35.05
CA ILE A 491 -14.24 -7.32 -34.02
C ILE A 491 -13.32 -6.81 -32.92
N ALA A 492 -13.42 -5.52 -32.59
CA ALA A 492 -12.66 -4.95 -31.49
C ALA A 492 -13.26 -5.41 -30.14
N LYS A 493 -12.40 -5.90 -29.23
CA LYS A 493 -12.75 -6.30 -27.88
C LYS A 493 -11.73 -5.74 -26.90
N PHE A 494 -12.19 -4.85 -26.02
CA PHE A 494 -11.33 -4.18 -25.03
C PHE A 494 -12.12 -3.92 -23.74
N SER A 495 -11.44 -3.62 -22.64
CA SER A 495 -12.07 -3.29 -21.37
C SER A 495 -11.94 -1.80 -21.07
N ILE A 496 -12.95 -1.25 -20.40
CA ILE A 496 -12.96 0.10 -19.85
C ILE A 496 -12.96 0.11 -18.32
N ALA A 497 -12.71 -1.03 -17.67
CA ALA A 497 -12.76 -1.15 -16.21
C ALA A 497 -11.85 -0.11 -15.52
N ASP A 498 -10.65 0.12 -16.05
CA ASP A 498 -9.70 1.12 -15.53
C ASP A 498 -10.21 2.56 -15.71
N ASN A 499 -11.10 2.81 -16.68
CA ASN A 499 -11.73 4.11 -16.91
C ASN A 499 -12.89 4.39 -15.94
N LEU A 500 -13.41 3.38 -15.26
CA LEU A 500 -14.55 3.53 -14.32
C LEU A 500 -14.12 4.10 -12.96
N LEU A 501 -12.82 4.29 -12.75
CA LEU A 501 -12.24 4.78 -11.50
C LEU A 501 -12.63 3.83 -10.36
N ASP A 502 -13.13 4.34 -9.23
CA ASP A 502 -13.63 3.47 -8.15
C ASP A 502 -15.10 3.04 -8.37
N GLY A 503 -15.78 3.56 -9.40
CA GLY A 503 -17.19 3.29 -9.68
C GLY A 503 -17.47 1.88 -10.21
N GLU A 504 -18.73 1.49 -10.14
CA GLU A 504 -19.26 0.28 -10.81
C GLU A 504 -20.33 0.69 -11.83
N LEU A 505 -20.45 -0.04 -12.94
CA LEU A 505 -21.49 0.26 -13.93
C LEU A 505 -22.89 0.07 -13.34
N LEU A 506 -23.81 0.97 -13.67
CA LEU A 506 -25.22 0.78 -13.36
C LEU A 506 -25.82 -0.29 -14.28
N ASP A 507 -26.71 -1.13 -13.76
CA ASP A 507 -27.44 -2.07 -14.60
C ASP A 507 -28.53 -1.35 -15.44
N PRO A 508 -28.99 -1.94 -16.56
CA PRO A 508 -30.01 -1.35 -17.43
C PRO A 508 -31.30 -0.90 -16.74
N ALA A 509 -31.79 -1.64 -15.73
CA ALA A 509 -33.04 -1.29 -15.05
C ALA A 509 -32.84 -0.06 -14.16
N SER A 510 -31.70 0.02 -13.46
CA SER A 510 -31.31 1.22 -12.71
C SER A 510 -31.18 2.45 -13.63
N CYS A 511 -30.65 2.28 -14.85
CA CYS A 511 -30.57 3.37 -15.82
C CYS A 511 -31.95 3.87 -16.27
N GLU A 512 -32.88 2.96 -16.58
CA GLU A 512 -34.25 3.34 -16.93
C GLU A 512 -34.96 4.04 -15.77
N GLN A 513 -34.72 3.60 -14.54
CA GLN A 513 -35.29 4.24 -13.35
C GLN A 513 -34.78 5.68 -13.17
N LEU A 514 -33.51 5.94 -13.44
CA LEU A 514 -32.88 7.25 -13.25
C LEU A 514 -33.15 8.23 -14.39
N LEU A 515 -33.08 7.76 -15.65
CA LEU A 515 -33.12 8.62 -16.84
C LEU A 515 -34.43 8.51 -17.61
N GLY A 516 -35.32 7.58 -17.23
CA GLY A 516 -36.49 7.20 -18.02
C GLY A 516 -36.12 6.34 -19.22
N LYS A 517 -37.08 6.11 -20.11
CA LYS A 517 -36.86 5.37 -21.36
C LYS A 517 -36.01 6.18 -22.33
N ARG A 518 -35.17 5.50 -23.10
CA ARG A 518 -34.38 6.13 -24.16
C ARG A 518 -35.30 6.72 -25.24
N SER A 519 -34.91 7.86 -25.78
CA SER A 519 -35.63 8.54 -26.87
C SER A 519 -35.59 7.77 -28.19
N ASP A 520 -34.60 6.88 -28.38
CA ASP A 520 -34.46 6.01 -29.55
C ASP A 520 -35.26 4.69 -29.44
N GLY A 521 -35.99 4.48 -28.34
CA GLY A 521 -36.79 3.28 -28.11
C GLY A 521 -36.00 2.01 -27.79
N GLN A 522 -34.66 2.08 -27.71
CA GLN A 522 -33.82 0.95 -27.31
C GLN A 522 -33.81 0.76 -25.79
N ALA A 523 -33.41 -0.43 -25.34
CA ALA A 523 -33.09 -0.65 -23.93
C ALA A 523 -31.77 0.04 -23.55
N TRP A 524 -31.65 0.45 -22.29
CA TRP A 524 -30.36 0.89 -21.75
C TRP A 524 -29.35 -0.27 -21.76
N GLN A 525 -28.09 0.05 -22.00
CA GLN A 525 -26.97 -0.85 -21.72
C GLN A 525 -26.35 -0.51 -20.36
N SER A 526 -25.47 -1.38 -19.87
CA SER A 526 -24.72 -1.15 -18.63
C SER A 526 -24.03 0.22 -18.63
N GLY A 527 -24.01 0.87 -17.48
CA GLY A 527 -23.44 2.20 -17.31
C GLY A 527 -24.26 3.34 -17.95
N CYS A 528 -25.51 3.08 -18.30
CA CYS A 528 -26.38 4.05 -18.98
C CYS A 528 -25.72 4.59 -20.25
N LEU A 529 -25.07 3.68 -21.00
CA LEU A 529 -24.20 4.01 -22.11
C LEU A 529 -24.88 4.94 -23.12
N ASP A 530 -24.22 6.06 -23.36
CA ASP A 530 -24.55 7.00 -24.41
C ASP A 530 -23.32 7.33 -25.26
N ILE A 531 -23.49 7.31 -26.59
CA ILE A 531 -22.38 7.46 -27.54
C ILE A 531 -22.48 8.84 -28.17
N VAL A 532 -21.47 9.67 -27.95
CA VAL A 532 -21.36 11.00 -28.55
C VAL A 532 -20.36 10.95 -29.69
N GLN A 533 -20.87 11.16 -30.91
CA GLN A 533 -20.07 11.31 -32.11
C GLN A 533 -19.60 12.76 -32.27
N ASN A 534 -18.30 12.97 -32.52
CA ASN A 534 -17.73 14.32 -32.59
C ASN A 534 -17.69 14.89 -34.02
N GLN A 535 -17.44 14.05 -35.03
CA GLN A 535 -17.12 14.51 -36.39
C GLN A 535 -17.80 13.72 -37.51
N THR A 536 -18.05 12.42 -37.31
CA THR A 536 -18.60 11.53 -38.34
C THR A 536 -19.70 10.63 -37.78
N PRO A 537 -20.60 10.10 -38.62
CA PRO A 537 -21.45 8.98 -38.22
C PRO A 537 -20.61 7.80 -37.73
N SER A 538 -21.15 7.03 -36.77
CA SER A 538 -20.49 5.82 -36.25
C SER A 538 -20.20 4.84 -37.38
N LYS A 539 -18.99 4.29 -37.42
CA LYS A 539 -18.58 3.29 -38.43
C LYS A 539 -18.80 1.85 -37.98
N GLY A 540 -19.40 1.67 -36.80
CA GLY A 540 -19.74 0.37 -36.23
C GLY A 540 -20.77 0.48 -35.11
N LYS A 541 -21.10 -0.68 -34.55
CA LYS A 541 -22.01 -0.83 -33.41
C LYS A 541 -21.24 -1.29 -32.19
N LEU A 542 -21.48 -0.61 -31.06
CA LEU A 542 -20.85 -0.92 -29.78
C LEU A 542 -21.84 -1.57 -28.81
N THR A 543 -21.37 -2.57 -28.07
CA THR A 543 -22.05 -3.14 -26.90
C THR A 543 -21.13 -3.13 -25.69
N LEU A 544 -21.67 -2.78 -24.54
CA LEU A 544 -20.99 -2.75 -23.24
C LEU A 544 -21.68 -3.72 -22.27
N ASP A 545 -20.92 -4.63 -21.69
CA ASP A 545 -21.39 -5.50 -20.62
C ASP A 545 -21.20 -4.90 -19.21
N GLN A 546 -21.66 -5.64 -18.21
CA GLN A 546 -21.67 -5.21 -16.82
C GLN A 546 -20.27 -5.22 -16.16
N ASP A 547 -19.33 -5.98 -16.74
CA ASP A 547 -17.94 -6.08 -16.28
C ASP A 547 -17.03 -5.01 -16.91
N GLY A 548 -17.59 -4.18 -17.80
CA GLY A 548 -16.84 -3.16 -18.51
C GLY A 548 -16.15 -3.66 -19.76
N ASN A 549 -16.50 -4.83 -20.30
CA ASN A 549 -16.00 -5.27 -21.60
C ASN A 549 -16.84 -4.64 -22.72
N VAL A 550 -16.11 -4.08 -23.68
CA VAL A 550 -16.66 -3.44 -24.86
C VAL A 550 -16.43 -4.35 -26.05
N THR A 551 -17.49 -4.58 -26.84
CA THR A 551 -17.40 -5.20 -28.16
C THR A 551 -17.84 -4.19 -29.21
N TYR A 552 -17.01 -3.94 -30.21
CA TYR A 552 -17.32 -3.06 -31.32
C TYR A 552 -17.26 -3.83 -32.65
N VAL A 553 -18.38 -3.80 -33.39
CA VAL A 553 -18.56 -4.49 -34.67
C VAL A 553 -18.62 -3.46 -35.79
N PRO A 554 -17.60 -3.37 -36.68
CA PRO A 554 -17.62 -2.49 -37.84
C PRO A 554 -18.81 -2.79 -38.78
N TYR A 555 -19.41 -1.75 -39.38
CA TYR A 555 -20.47 -1.94 -40.39
C TYR A 555 -19.93 -2.37 -41.76
N SER A 556 -18.67 -2.06 -42.06
CA SER A 556 -17.99 -2.37 -43.32
C SER A 556 -16.47 -2.41 -43.11
N ASP A 557 -15.72 -2.78 -44.16
CA ASP A 557 -14.25 -2.75 -44.18
C ASP A 557 -13.76 -1.35 -44.57
N TRP A 558 -13.79 -0.41 -43.62
CA TRP A 558 -13.29 0.96 -43.81
C TRP A 558 -11.82 1.05 -43.39
N HIS A 559 -11.08 2.01 -43.97
CA HIS A 559 -9.72 2.32 -43.56
C HIS A 559 -9.66 3.66 -42.83
N GLY A 560 -8.93 3.71 -41.72
CA GLY A 560 -8.72 4.92 -40.92
C GLY A 560 -9.15 4.74 -39.47
N ALA A 561 -9.73 5.78 -38.86
CA ALA A 561 -10.20 5.77 -37.47
C ALA A 561 -11.70 6.05 -37.34
N ASP A 562 -12.34 5.48 -36.31
CA ASP A 562 -13.63 5.87 -35.76
C ASP A 562 -13.43 6.45 -34.36
N MET A 563 -13.78 7.73 -34.17
CA MET A 563 -13.47 8.51 -32.97
C MET A 563 -14.76 9.05 -32.34
N PHE A 564 -15.05 8.61 -31.13
CA PHE A 564 -16.25 9.00 -30.39
C PHE A 564 -15.98 9.05 -28.89
N LYS A 565 -16.96 9.53 -28.12
CA LYS A 565 -16.92 9.47 -26.65
C LYS A 565 -18.00 8.51 -26.16
N MET A 566 -17.63 7.62 -25.24
CA MET A 566 -18.60 6.89 -24.43
C MET A 566 -18.89 7.71 -23.18
N ARG A 567 -20.15 8.08 -22.98
CA ARG A 567 -20.64 8.69 -21.75
C ARG A 567 -21.23 7.61 -20.87
N ILE A 568 -20.66 7.46 -19.68
CA ILE A 568 -21.00 6.36 -18.75
C ILE A 568 -21.31 6.91 -17.36
N MET A 569 -22.39 6.41 -16.77
CA MET A 569 -22.74 6.61 -15.37
C MET A 569 -22.34 5.40 -14.53
N THR A 570 -21.85 5.67 -13.33
CA THR A 570 -21.49 4.65 -12.35
C THR A 570 -22.34 4.79 -11.09
N THR A 571 -22.23 3.81 -10.21
CA THR A 571 -22.78 3.83 -8.84
C THR A 571 -22.37 5.06 -8.04
N ILE A 572 -21.21 5.66 -8.33
CA ILE A 572 -20.72 6.87 -7.67
C ILE A 572 -21.20 8.13 -8.41
N THR A 573 -20.98 8.21 -9.72
CA THR A 573 -21.20 9.46 -10.47
C THR A 573 -22.67 9.87 -10.58
N ARG A 574 -23.61 8.94 -10.37
CA ARG A 574 -25.05 9.21 -10.35
C ARG A 574 -25.52 10.17 -9.24
N PHE A 575 -24.70 10.39 -8.22
CA PHE A 575 -25.02 11.31 -7.12
C PHE A 575 -24.49 12.74 -7.35
N ASN A 576 -23.82 12.99 -8.47
CA ASN A 576 -23.37 14.33 -8.82
C ASN A 576 -24.52 15.20 -9.35
N ASN A 577 -24.25 16.47 -9.69
CA ASN A 577 -25.24 17.26 -10.42
C ASN A 577 -25.45 16.71 -11.84
N VAL A 578 -26.62 16.97 -12.43
CA VAL A 578 -27.05 16.43 -13.74
C VAL A 578 -26.04 16.69 -14.86
N THR A 579 -25.37 17.85 -14.84
CA THR A 579 -24.32 18.22 -15.81
C THR A 579 -23.03 17.40 -15.68
N ASN A 580 -22.90 16.61 -14.62
CA ASN A 580 -21.70 15.88 -14.25
C ASN A 580 -21.99 14.40 -13.90
N TYR A 581 -23.07 13.83 -14.42
CA TYR A 581 -23.38 12.40 -14.22
C TYR A 581 -22.42 11.46 -14.96
N TYR A 582 -21.89 11.89 -16.10
CA TYR A 582 -21.15 11.03 -17.01
C TYR A 582 -19.64 11.16 -16.84
N ILE A 583 -18.95 10.02 -16.83
CA ILE A 583 -17.55 9.91 -17.20
C ILE A 583 -17.50 9.89 -18.73
N GLU A 584 -16.73 10.80 -19.33
CA GLU A 584 -16.50 10.80 -20.77
C GLU A 584 -15.22 10.03 -21.07
N ILE A 585 -15.36 8.89 -21.74
CA ILE A 585 -14.23 8.06 -22.17
C ILE A 585 -13.98 8.31 -23.65
N PRO A 586 -12.90 9.03 -24.02
CA PRO A 586 -12.51 9.15 -25.42
C PRO A 586 -12.18 7.75 -25.97
N THR A 587 -12.74 7.41 -27.13
CA THR A 587 -12.60 6.09 -27.74
C THR A 587 -12.11 6.21 -29.17
N ASN A 588 -11.12 5.40 -29.53
CA ASN A 588 -10.55 5.36 -30.86
C ASN A 588 -10.43 3.92 -31.35
N ILE A 589 -11.11 3.58 -32.45
CA ILE A 589 -10.95 2.31 -33.15
C ILE A 589 -10.27 2.59 -34.48
N VAL A 590 -9.11 1.98 -34.73
CA VAL A 590 -8.42 2.09 -36.01
C VAL A 590 -8.61 0.80 -36.77
N GLN A 591 -9.08 0.88 -38.02
CA GLN A 591 -9.23 -0.28 -38.89
C GLN A 591 -8.31 -0.17 -40.10
N ASP A 592 -7.52 -1.23 -40.29
CA ASP A 592 -6.56 -1.33 -41.39
C ASP A 592 -6.81 -2.54 -42.29
N PRO A 593 -6.47 -2.43 -43.59
CA PRO A 593 -6.44 -3.60 -44.45
C PRO A 593 -5.47 -4.65 -43.91
N PRO A 594 -5.65 -5.94 -44.27
CA PRO A 594 -4.68 -6.98 -43.96
C PRO A 594 -3.29 -6.58 -44.46
N ASP A 595 -2.27 -6.84 -43.64
CA ASP A 595 -0.89 -6.59 -44.02
C ASP A 595 -0.49 -7.55 -45.16
N THR A 596 -0.51 -7.03 -46.39
CA THR A 596 -0.10 -7.75 -47.59
C THR A 596 1.32 -7.39 -48.02
N PHE A 597 2.06 -6.62 -47.19
CA PHE A 597 3.46 -6.37 -47.45
C PHE A 597 4.24 -7.68 -47.29
N LYS A 598 4.51 -8.34 -48.42
CA LYS A 598 5.61 -9.31 -48.45
C LYS A 598 6.86 -8.52 -48.09
N SER A 599 7.52 -8.90 -46.99
CA SER A 599 8.90 -8.49 -46.76
C SER A 599 9.67 -8.87 -48.01
N LYS A 600 9.92 -7.88 -48.87
CA LYS A 600 11.00 -8.01 -49.83
C LYS A 600 12.23 -7.85 -48.96
N THR A 601 12.75 -8.96 -48.46
CA THR A 601 14.21 -9.08 -48.35
C THR A 601 14.70 -8.66 -49.71
N VAL A 602 15.18 -7.43 -49.80
CA VAL A 602 15.96 -7.02 -50.94
C VAL A 602 17.15 -7.95 -50.85
N ASN A 603 17.13 -9.02 -51.66
CA ASN A 603 18.35 -9.73 -51.96
C ASN A 603 19.23 -8.66 -52.59
N VAL A 604 20.13 -8.10 -51.79
CA VAL A 604 21.34 -7.47 -52.28
C VAL A 604 22.16 -8.58 -52.94
N SER A 605 21.68 -9.05 -54.09
CA SER A 605 22.41 -9.91 -54.99
C SER A 605 23.52 -9.07 -55.57
N GLY A 606 24.75 -9.34 -55.17
CA GLY A 606 25.94 -8.89 -55.88
C GLY A 606 26.33 -7.44 -55.59
N GLY A 607 27.10 -7.26 -54.52
CA GLY A 607 27.73 -5.99 -54.21
C GLY A 607 28.89 -6.10 -53.24
N SER A 608 29.67 -7.18 -53.31
CA SER A 608 31.02 -7.25 -52.72
C SER A 608 31.96 -6.25 -53.43
N LEU A 609 31.69 -4.96 -53.25
CA LEU A 609 32.56 -3.84 -53.62
C LEU A 609 32.84 -2.94 -52.40
N GLY A 610 32.61 -3.43 -51.18
CA GLY A 610 32.99 -2.73 -49.95
C GLY A 610 34.38 -3.10 -49.45
N VAL A 611 34.71 -4.38 -49.42
CA VAL A 611 35.97 -4.85 -48.77
C VAL A 611 37.17 -4.73 -49.71
N GLY A 612 37.03 -5.06 -51.00
CA GLY A 612 38.11 -4.92 -51.98
C GLY A 612 38.52 -3.46 -52.26
N ALA A 613 37.54 -2.54 -52.28
CA ALA A 613 37.79 -1.11 -52.45
C ALA A 613 38.58 -0.52 -51.27
N ILE A 614 38.36 -1.03 -50.05
CA ILE A 614 39.11 -0.63 -48.85
C ILE A 614 40.58 -1.09 -48.95
N PHE A 615 40.86 -2.28 -49.47
CA PHE A 615 42.25 -2.74 -49.66
C PHE A 615 42.98 -1.99 -50.78
N ILE A 616 42.29 -1.59 -51.85
CA ILE A 616 42.86 -0.73 -52.90
C ILE A 616 43.18 0.67 -52.34
N LEU A 617 42.28 1.26 -51.53
CA LEU A 617 42.55 2.54 -50.87
C LEU A 617 43.73 2.46 -49.90
N LEU A 618 43.84 1.39 -49.11
CA LEU A 618 44.96 1.18 -48.20
C LEU A 618 46.28 0.93 -48.96
N GLY A 619 46.24 0.25 -50.11
CA GLY A 619 47.38 0.10 -51.00
C GLY A 619 47.87 1.42 -51.59
N LEU A 620 46.95 2.29 -52.02
CA LEU A 620 47.27 3.62 -52.57
C LEU A 620 47.80 4.58 -51.49
N VAL A 621 47.32 4.50 -50.25
CA VAL A 621 47.88 5.25 -49.10
C VAL A 621 49.30 4.77 -48.77
N ARG A 622 49.59 3.46 -48.92
CA ARG A 622 50.93 2.92 -48.71
C ARG A 622 51.91 3.34 -49.82
N LEU A 623 51.46 3.39 -51.07
CA LEU A 623 52.26 3.89 -52.21
C LEU A 623 52.56 5.39 -52.13
N ARG A 624 51.71 6.19 -51.47
CA ARG A 624 51.96 7.63 -51.23
C ARG A 624 53.00 7.89 -50.12
N ARG A 625 53.32 6.90 -49.28
CA ARG A 625 54.36 6.98 -48.22
C ARG A 625 55.74 6.46 -48.64
N PHE A 626 55.88 5.87 -49.83
CA PHE A 626 57.17 5.44 -50.40
C PHE A 626 57.69 6.36 -51.52
N LYS A 627 57.01 7.47 -51.77
CA LYS A 627 57.52 8.61 -52.55
C LYS A 627 57.47 9.88 -51.69
N SER A 628 58.28 9.88 -50.63
CA SER A 628 58.90 11.06 -50.04
C SER A 628 60.32 10.69 -49.63
#